data_AF-A0A966EV87-F1
#
_entry.id   AF-A0A966EV87-F1
#
_cell.length_a   1.000
_cell.length_b   1.000
_cell.length_c   1.000
_cell.angle_alpha   90.00
_cell.angle_beta   90.00
_cell.angle_gamma   90.00
#
_symmetry.space_group_name_H-M   'P 1'
#
loop_
_entity.id
_entity.type
_entity.pdbx_description
1 polymer ?
#
loop_
_entity_poly.entity_id
_entity_poly.type
_entity_poly.pdbx_seq_one_letter_code
_entity_poly.pdbx_strand_id
1 'polypeptide(L)'
;RKMGSAQWSDLGMFLQTFMLLAVEAGLDTCPQEAWANHWKAVQNFVQAPDNEMLFCGMAIGKRDETKKVNTLRSERMPFGDWGKFV
;
A
#
# COMPACT_ATOMS: atom_id res chain seq x y z
N ARG A 1 -2.65 6.84 15.88
CA ARG A 1 -2.71 6.10 17.17
C ARG A 1 -3.87 6.53 18.08
N LYS A 2 -4.53 7.67 17.86
CA LYS A 2 -5.61 8.16 18.74
C LYS A 2 -6.94 7.42 18.55
N MET A 3 -7.19 6.87 17.36
CA MET A 3 -8.45 6.23 16.97
C MET A 3 -8.42 4.69 17.06
N GLY A 4 -7.40 4.12 17.73
CA GLY A 4 -7.26 2.67 17.89
C GLY A 4 -6.97 1.91 16.59
N SER A 5 -7.34 0.62 16.56
CA SER A 5 -7.09 -0.28 15.44
C SER A 5 -7.92 0.03 14.19
N ALA A 6 -9.09 0.66 14.32
CA ALA A 6 -9.92 1.03 13.18
C ALA A 6 -9.19 1.99 12.22
N GLN A 7 -8.25 2.79 12.74
CA GLN A 7 -7.43 3.72 11.97
C GLN A 7 -6.62 3.05 10.84
N TRP A 8 -6.31 1.75 10.97
CA TRP A 8 -5.63 1.01 9.91
C TRP A 8 -6.51 0.86 8.66
N SER A 9 -7.82 0.73 8.84
CA SER A 9 -8.78 0.67 7.74
C SER A 9 -8.80 1.99 6.96
N ASP A 10 -8.79 3.13 7.67
CA ASP A 10 -8.74 4.46 7.06
C ASP A 10 -7.47 4.64 6.21
N LEU A 11 -6.32 4.22 6.73
CA LEU A 11 -5.05 4.27 5.99
C LEU A 11 -5.08 3.35 4.76
N GLY A 12 -5.64 2.14 4.88
CA GLY A 12 -5.82 1.22 3.75
C GLY A 12 -6.72 1.81 2.66
N MET A 13 -7.85 2.41 3.04
CA MET A 13 -8.76 3.09 2.10
C MET A 13 -8.08 4.28 1.41
N PHE A 14 -7.30 5.08 2.16
CA PHE A 14 -6.53 6.19 1.60
C PHE A 14 -5.49 5.71 0.59
N LEU A 15 -4.68 4.70 0.94
CA LEU A 15 -3.66 4.16 0.03
C LEU A 15 -4.30 3.59 -1.23
N GLN A 16 -5.39 2.83 -1.11
CA GLN A 16 -6.09 2.29 -2.27
C GLN A 16 -6.62 3.39 -3.19
N THR A 17 -7.18 4.46 -2.63
CA THR A 17 -7.63 5.62 -3.39
C THR A 17 -6.47 6.26 -4.15
N PHE A 18 -5.34 6.50 -3.47
CA PHE A 18 -4.13 7.05 -4.08
C PHE A 18 -3.59 6.15 -5.21
N MET A 19 -3.55 4.83 -5.03
CA MET A 19 -3.09 3.89 -6.05
C MET A 19 -3.95 3.92 -7.30
N LEU A 20 -5.28 4.01 -7.16
CA LEU A 20 -6.19 4.11 -8.30
C LEU A 20 -6.00 5.43 -9.06
N LEU A 21 -5.81 6.55 -8.35
CA LEU A 21 -5.49 7.84 -8.95
C LEU A 21 -4.12 7.86 -9.64
N ALA A 22 -3.14 7.14 -9.08
CA ALA A 22 -1.83 6.97 -9.72
C ALA A 22 -1.97 6.24 -11.07
N VAL A 23 -2.79 5.18 -11.13
CA VAL A 23 -3.10 4.49 -12.39
C VAL A 23 -3.75 5.42 -13.41
N GLU A 24 -4.72 6.25 -12.99
CA GLU A 24 -5.33 7.27 -13.85
C GLU A 24 -4.28 8.26 -14.40
N ALA A 25 -3.31 8.65 -13.57
CA ALA A 25 -2.20 9.52 -13.95
C ALA A 25 -1.11 8.82 -14.78
N GLY A 26 -1.27 7.54 -15.15
CA GLY A 26 -0.28 6.78 -15.92
C GLY A 26 0.95 6.35 -15.11
N LEU A 27 0.78 6.18 -13.79
CA LEU A 27 1.78 5.69 -12.85
C LEU A 27 1.36 4.32 -12.29
N ASP A 28 2.36 3.51 -11.98
CA ASP A 28 2.24 2.26 -11.25
C ASP A 28 2.71 2.45 -9.80
N THR A 29 2.15 1.64 -8.91
CA THR A 29 2.46 1.67 -7.47
C THR A 29 2.68 0.27 -6.92
N CYS A 30 3.52 0.17 -5.89
CA CYS A 30 3.67 -1.05 -5.09
C CYS A 30 3.60 -0.69 -3.60
N PRO A 31 2.49 -0.99 -2.89
CA PRO A 31 2.41 -0.81 -1.45
C PRO A 31 3.30 -1.84 -0.75
N GLN A 32 4.09 -1.39 0.24
CA GLN A 32 5.16 -2.17 0.85
C GLN A 32 5.16 -2.03 2.37
N GLU A 33 4.61 -3.01 3.08
CA GLU A 33 4.73 -3.08 4.55
C GLU A 33 6.15 -3.43 5.01
N ALA A 34 7.01 -3.95 4.12
CA ALA A 34 8.39 -4.30 4.44
C ALA A 34 9.18 -3.14 5.09
N TRP A 35 8.86 -1.89 4.75
CA TRP A 35 9.48 -0.71 5.37
C TRP A 35 9.18 -0.57 6.87
N ALA A 36 8.03 -1.06 7.34
CA ALA A 36 7.66 -1.05 8.75
C ALA A 36 8.64 -1.86 9.62
N ASN A 37 9.27 -2.91 9.07
CA ASN A 37 10.31 -3.67 9.78
C ASN A 37 11.57 -2.85 10.09
N HIS A 38 11.79 -1.77 9.34
CA HIS A 38 12.94 -0.88 9.48
C HIS A 38 12.50 0.56 9.80
N TRP A 39 11.35 0.74 10.46
CA TRP A 39 10.73 2.05 10.69
C TRP A 39 11.66 3.07 11.34
N LYS A 40 12.54 2.67 12.26
CA LYS A 40 13.53 3.58 12.89
C LYS A 40 14.50 4.18 11.87
N ALA A 41 14.99 3.37 10.94
CA ALA A 41 15.90 3.83 9.90
C ALA A 41 15.19 4.81 8.96
N VAL A 42 13.95 4.50 8.57
CA VAL A 42 13.11 5.38 7.75
C VAL A 42 12.82 6.69 8.48
N GLN A 43 12.36 6.64 9.73
CA GLN A 43 12.07 7.82 10.55
C GLN A 43 13.28 8.74 10.67
N ASN A 44 14.46 8.19 10.95
CA ASN A 44 15.70 8.97 11.05
C ASN A 44 16.07 9.60 9.71
N PHE A 45 15.92 8.86 8.60
CA PHE A 45 16.27 9.33 7.27
C PHE A 45 15.35 10.48 6.81
N VAL A 46 14.04 10.35 7.00
CA VAL A 46 13.06 11.37 6.60
C VAL A 46 12.82 12.45 7.66
N GLN A 47 13.49 12.34 8.82
CA GLN A 47 13.33 13.22 9.97
C GLN A 47 11.87 13.30 10.45
N ALA A 48 11.16 12.17 10.45
CA ALA A 48 9.76 12.13 10.88
C ALA A 48 9.64 12.36 12.40
N PRO A 49 8.61 13.09 12.86
CA PRO A 49 8.36 13.33 14.29
C PRO A 49 8.18 12.05 15.11
N ASP A 50 8.63 12.07 16.36
CA ASP A 50 8.55 10.91 17.27
C ASP A 50 7.11 10.48 17.60
N ASN A 51 6.14 11.38 17.40
CA ASN A 51 4.72 11.10 17.61
C ASN A 51 4.03 10.46 16.40
N GLU A 52 4.74 10.24 15.30
CA GLU A 52 4.23 9.54 14.12
C GLU A 52 4.55 8.04 14.16
N MET A 53 4.00 7.29 13.21
CA MET A 53 4.31 5.88 13.05
C MET A 53 4.32 5.57 11.56
N LEU A 54 5.36 4.88 11.10
CA LEU A 54 5.37 4.33 9.75
C LEU A 54 4.41 3.14 9.68
N PHE A 55 3.37 3.27 8.86
CA PHE A 55 2.48 2.16 8.53
C PHE A 55 3.08 1.30 7.41
N CYS A 56 3.30 1.90 6.24
CA CYS A 56 3.93 1.25 5.09
C CYS A 56 4.67 2.29 4.24
N GLY A 57 5.54 1.82 3.35
CA GLY A 57 6.02 2.61 2.22
C GLY A 57 5.26 2.28 0.95
N MET A 58 5.49 3.05 -0.11
CA MET A 58 4.94 2.78 -1.44
C MET A 58 5.94 3.23 -2.49
N ALA A 59 6.37 2.31 -3.36
CA ALA A 59 7.06 2.68 -4.58
C ALA A 59 6.04 3.24 -5.58
N ILE A 60 6.42 4.31 -6.29
CA ILE A 60 5.62 4.92 -7.35
C ILE A 60 6.52 5.27 -8.53
N GLY A 61 6.03 5.06 -9.75
CA GLY A 61 6.77 5.38 -10.96
C GLY A 61 6.12 4.78 -12.20
N LYS A 62 6.88 4.65 -13.29
CA LYS A 62 6.43 3.90 -14.47
C LYS A 62 7.02 2.50 -14.41
N ARG A 63 6.18 1.47 -14.54
CA ARG A 63 6.69 0.09 -14.57
C ARG A 63 7.62 -0.13 -15.76
N ASP A 64 8.63 -0.96 -15.55
CA ASP A 64 9.44 -1.50 -16.63
C ASP A 64 8.75 -2.77 -17.17
N GLU A 65 8.16 -2.65 -18.36
CA GLU A 65 7.43 -3.76 -19.00
C GLU A 65 8.33 -4.91 -19.44
N THR A 66 9.65 -4.70 -19.50
CA THR A 66 10.62 -5.76 -19.85
C THR A 66 10.93 -6.69 -18.68
N LYS A 67 10.59 -6.30 -17.45
CA LYS A 67 10.89 -7.11 -16.25
C LYS A 67 9.84 -8.20 -16.05
N LYS A 68 10.30 -9.45 -16.04
CA LYS A 68 9.47 -10.65 -15.80
C LYS A 68 8.62 -10.56 -14.52
N VAL A 69 9.10 -9.90 -13.47
CA VAL A 69 8.31 -9.74 -12.22
C VAL A 69 6.98 -9.00 -12.45
N ASN A 70 6.93 -8.09 -13.43
CA ASN A 70 5.73 -7.30 -13.74
C ASN A 70 4.72 -8.06 -14.63
N THR A 71 5.05 -9.29 -15.06
CA THR A 71 4.12 -10.14 -15.82
C THR A 71 3.25 -11.02 -14.91
N LEU A 72 3.55 -11.08 -13.60
CA LEU A 72 2.73 -11.81 -12.65
C LEU A 72 1.29 -11.27 -12.68
N ARG A 73 0.33 -12.20 -12.68
CA ARG A 73 -1.09 -11.90 -12.45
C ARG A 73 -1.50 -12.66 -11.21
N SER A 74 -1.94 -11.95 -10.19
CA SER A 74 -2.42 -12.56 -8.95
C SER A 74 -3.88 -13.00 -9.14
N GLU A 75 -4.19 -14.18 -8.64
CA GLU A 75 -5.56 -14.68 -8.60
C GLU A 75 -6.38 -13.90 -7.55
N ARG A 76 -7.71 -13.95 -7.67
CA ARG A 76 -8.65 -13.45 -6.66
C ARG A 76 -9.62 -14.56 -6.33
N MET A 77 -9.98 -14.67 -5.05
CA MET A 77 -10.95 -15.66 -4.58
C MET A 77 -12.32 -15.43 -5.25
N PRO A 78 -12.97 -16.48 -5.78
CA PRO A 78 -14.31 -16.38 -6.35
C PRO A 78 -15.31 -15.75 -5.38
N PHE A 79 -16.27 -14.96 -5.91
CA PHE A 79 -17.26 -14.27 -5.07
C PHE A 79 -18.04 -15.20 -4.14
N GLY A 80 -18.42 -16.39 -4.62
CA GLY A 80 -19.19 -17.36 -3.84
C GLY A 80 -18.49 -17.88 -2.57
N ASP A 81 -17.18 -17.69 -2.45
CA ASP A 81 -16.41 -18.15 -1.29
C ASP A 81 -16.37 -17.11 -0.16
N TRP A 82 -16.60 -15.82 -0.46
CA TRP A 82 -16.53 -14.73 0.52
C TRP A 82 -17.78 -13.84 0.59
N GLY A 83 -18.70 -13.95 -0.37
CA GLY A 83 -19.91 -13.14 -0.48
C GLY A 83 -21.15 -13.97 -0.78
N LYS A 84 -22.32 -13.48 -0.36
CA LYS A 84 -23.63 -14.11 -0.59
C LYS A 84 -24.68 -13.04 -0.93
N PHE A 85 -25.52 -13.33 -1.91
CA PHE A 85 -26.74 -12.55 -2.15
C PHE A 85 -27.83 -13.00 -1.16
N VAL A 86 -28.41 -12.04 -0.44
CA VAL A 86 -29.48 -12.25 0.57
C VAL A 86 -30.77 -11.57 0.15
#